data_AF-G2IX35-F1
#
_entry.id   AF-G2IX35-F1
#
_cell.length_a   1.000
_cell.length_b   1.000
_cell.length_c   1.000
_cell.angle_alpha   90.00
_cell.angle_beta   90.00
_cell.angle_gamma   90.00
#
_symmetry.space_group_name_H-M   'P 1'
#
loop_
_entity.id
_entity.type
_entity.pdbx_description
1 polymer ?
#
loop_
_entity_poly.entity_id
_entity_poly.type
_entity_poly.pdbx_seq_one_letter_code
_entity_poly.pdbx_strand_id
1 'polypeptide(L)'
;MSQTAELNEFKLSADRVARQIPVKGKHIRLARKMQIEAGHDYVFALIAQVTTIDGVGIVPEDLDEMPGKDIARLQSAIEGN
;
A
#
# COMPACT_ATOMS: atom_id res chain seq x y z
N MET A 1 -24.04 5.58 -12.11
CA MET A 1 -23.25 6.54 -11.31
C MET A 1 -22.08 5.78 -10.74
N SER A 2 -20.86 6.11 -11.13
CA SER A 2 -19.66 5.41 -10.67
C SER A 2 -19.45 5.73 -9.20
N GLN A 3 -19.52 4.70 -8.35
CA GLN A 3 -19.17 4.78 -6.95
C GLN A 3 -17.66 5.07 -6.89
N THR A 4 -17.29 6.33 -6.68
CA THR A 4 -15.90 6.72 -6.40
C THR A 4 -15.51 5.94 -5.15
N ALA A 5 -14.72 4.88 -5.32
CA ALA A 5 -14.20 4.13 -4.19
C ALA A 5 -13.52 5.13 -3.24
N GLU A 6 -13.93 5.16 -1.98
CA GLU A 6 -13.36 6.06 -0.98
C GLU A 6 -11.86 5.83 -0.92
N LEU A 7 -11.10 6.82 -1.40
CA LEU A 7 -9.65 6.82 -1.36
C LEU A 7 -9.22 7.31 0.02
N ASN A 8 -8.47 6.49 0.74
CA ASN A 8 -7.85 6.90 1.99
C ASN A 8 -6.59 7.71 1.64
N GLU A 9 -6.61 9.02 1.88
CA GLU A 9 -5.47 9.92 1.66
C GLU A 9 -4.80 10.29 2.99
N PHE A 10 -3.48 10.25 3.03
CA PHE A 10 -2.71 10.69 4.19
C PHE A 10 -1.32 11.21 3.82
N LYS A 11 -0.84 12.16 4.62
CA LYS A 11 0.50 12.72 4.49
C LYS A 11 1.55 11.77 5.06
N LEU A 12 2.63 11.60 4.30
CA LEU A 12 3.86 10.96 4.72
C LEU A 12 4.90 12.04 5.09
N SER A 13 6.10 11.61 5.46
CA SER A 13 7.23 12.53 5.62
C SER A 13 7.61 13.22 4.29
N ALA A 14 8.39 14.30 4.40
CA ALA A 14 8.80 15.14 3.27
C ALA A 14 7.62 15.69 2.43
N ASP A 15 6.47 15.91 3.07
CA ASP A 15 5.24 16.42 2.46
C ASP A 15 4.67 15.57 1.30
N ARG A 16 5.11 14.31 1.19
CA ARG A 16 4.57 13.35 0.21
C ARG A 16 3.16 12.92 0.58
N VAL A 17 2.35 12.59 -0.42
CA VAL A 17 0.94 12.19 -0.23
C VAL A 17 0.74 10.76 -0.68
N ALA A 18 0.33 9.90 0.25
CA ALA A 18 -0.11 8.55 -0.05
C ALA A 18 -1.63 8.50 -0.24
N ARG A 19 -2.06 7.71 -1.23
CA ARG A 19 -3.48 7.39 -1.47
C ARG A 19 -3.66 5.90 -1.57
N GLN A 20 -4.62 5.37 -0.83
CA GLN A 20 -4.95 3.95 -0.83
C GLN A 20 -6.36 3.69 -1.35
N ILE A 21 -6.48 2.69 -2.23
CA ILE A 21 -7.78 2.13 -2.62
C ILE A 21 -8.22 1.04 -1.64
N PRO A 22 -9.53 0.75 -1.55
CA PRO A 22 -10.02 -0.35 -0.72
C PRO A 22 -9.38 -1.69 -1.09
N VAL A 23 -8.97 -2.44 -0.06
CA VAL A 23 -8.42 -3.78 -0.22
C VAL A 23 -9.54 -4.73 -0.66
N LYS A 24 -9.21 -5.60 -1.61
CA LYS A 24 -10.10 -6.64 -2.13
C LYS A 24 -9.38 -7.97 -2.05
N GLY A 25 -10.11 -9.08 -2.00
CA GLY A 25 -9.52 -10.43 -1.94
C GLY A 25 -8.52 -10.73 -3.07
N LYS A 26 -8.66 -10.08 -4.24
CA LYS A 26 -7.67 -10.18 -5.33
C LYS A 26 -6.29 -9.65 -4.94
N HIS A 27 -6.22 -8.58 -4.15
CA HIS A 27 -4.95 -7.98 -3.69
C HIS A 27 -4.27 -8.89 -2.67
N ILE A 28 -5.05 -9.44 -1.73
CA ILE A 28 -4.56 -10.45 -0.77
C ILE A 28 -3.97 -11.66 -1.49
N ARG A 29 -4.70 -12.23 -2.46
CA ARG A 29 -4.23 -13.38 -3.24
C ARG A 29 -2.94 -13.07 -3.99
N LEU A 30 -2.84 -11.90 -4.62
CA LEU A 30 -1.65 -11.49 -5.36
C LEU A 30 -0.47 -11.20 -4.42
N ALA A 31 -0.70 -10.57 -3.27
CA ALA A 31 0.35 -10.35 -2.26
C ALA A 31 0.91 -11.68 -1.74
N ARG A 32 0.03 -12.66 -1.49
CA ARG A 32 0.43 -14.02 -1.10
C ARG A 32 1.25 -14.71 -2.20
N LYS A 33 0.86 -14.53 -3.47
CA LYS A 33 1.61 -15.06 -4.62
C LYS A 33 3.00 -14.43 -4.69
N MET A 34 3.10 -13.10 -4.57
CA MET A 34 4.37 -12.37 -4.54
C MET A 34 5.28 -12.81 -3.39
N GLN A 35 4.71 -13.04 -2.21
CA GLN A 35 5.45 -13.59 -1.07
C GLN A 35 6.04 -14.97 -1.38
N ILE A 36 5.26 -15.86 -1.97
CA ILE A 36 5.69 -17.24 -2.26
C ILE A 36 6.70 -17.29 -3.41
N GLU A 37 6.45 -16.55 -4.48
CA GLU A 37 7.21 -16.68 -5.74
C GLU A 37 8.42 -15.76 -5.81
N ALA A 38 8.34 -14.57 -5.24
CA ALA A 38 9.40 -13.55 -5.30
C ALA A 38 10.03 -13.25 -3.94
N GLY A 39 9.51 -13.84 -2.85
CA GLY A 39 10.07 -13.67 -1.51
C GLY A 39 9.79 -12.31 -0.86
N HIS A 40 8.90 -11.49 -1.42
CA HIS A 40 8.53 -10.21 -0.82
C HIS A 40 7.79 -10.41 0.50
N ASP A 41 7.91 -9.43 1.41
CA ASP A 41 7.03 -9.40 2.57
C ASP A 41 5.57 -9.24 2.12
N TYR A 42 4.68 -9.99 2.77
CA TYR A 42 3.26 -10.01 2.40
C TYR A 42 2.61 -8.64 2.56
N VAL A 43 2.91 -7.94 3.65
CA VAL A 43 2.31 -6.64 3.96
C VAL A 43 2.83 -5.60 2.97
N PHE A 44 4.13 -5.65 2.63
CA PHE A 44 4.73 -4.73 1.67
C PHE A 44 4.16 -4.94 0.26
N ALA A 45 4.03 -6.21 -0.15
CA ALA A 45 3.36 -6.56 -1.40
C ALA A 45 1.90 -6.13 -1.44
N LEU A 46 1.19 -6.16 -0.31
CA LEU A 46 -0.18 -5.69 -0.22
C LEU A 46 -0.27 -4.16 -0.30
N ILE A 47 0.58 -3.43 0.44
CA ILE A 47 0.69 -1.97 0.39
C ILE A 47 0.94 -1.50 -1.03
N ALA A 48 1.92 -2.08 -1.72
CA ALA A 48 2.32 -1.66 -3.06
C ALA A 48 1.17 -1.77 -4.09
N GLN A 49 0.32 -2.79 -3.96
CA GLN A 49 -0.80 -3.00 -4.87
C GLN A 49 -1.94 -1.99 -4.72
N VAL A 50 -2.09 -1.41 -3.52
CA VAL A 50 -3.24 -0.53 -3.21
C VAL A 50 -2.84 0.91 -2.95
N THR A 51 -1.54 1.21 -2.93
CA THR A 51 -1.02 2.54 -2.60
C THR A 51 -0.42 3.21 -3.81
N THR A 52 -0.70 4.50 -3.97
CA THR A 52 0.11 5.42 -4.78
C THR A 52 0.74 6.46 -3.88
N ILE A 53 1.95 6.92 -4.21
CA ILE A 53 2.60 8.05 -3.54
C ILE A 53 2.83 9.14 -4.59
N ASP A 54 2.31 10.34 -4.33
CA ASP A 54 2.35 11.48 -5.24
C ASP A 54 1.75 11.15 -6.63
N GLY A 55 0.76 10.23 -6.65
CA GLY A 55 0.10 9.76 -7.87
C GLY A 55 0.84 8.66 -8.62
N VAL A 56 2.00 8.22 -8.13
CA VAL A 56 2.81 7.15 -8.75
C VAL A 56 2.59 5.84 -7.99
N GLY A 57 2.35 4.75 -8.72
CA GLY A 57 2.30 3.40 -8.14
C GLY A 57 3.68 2.99 -7.63
N ILE A 58 3.72 2.32 -6.49
CA ILE A 58 4.97 1.90 -5.86
C ILE A 58 5.16 0.39 -5.96
N VAL A 59 6.39 -0.06 -5.75
CA VAL A 59 6.78 -1.48 -5.63
C VAL A 59 7.15 -1.79 -4.17
N PRO A 60 7.19 -3.07 -3.76
CA PRO A 60 7.56 -3.44 -2.39
C PRO A 60 8.90 -2.85 -1.94
N GLU A 61 9.89 -2.79 -2.83
CA GLU A 61 11.23 -2.28 -2.56
C GLU A 61 11.25 -0.78 -2.22
N ASP A 62 10.27 -0.01 -2.70
CA ASP A 62 10.15 1.41 -2.33
C ASP A 62 9.89 1.60 -0.82
N LEU A 63 9.44 0.54 -0.14
CA LEU A 63 9.15 0.55 1.29
C LEU A 63 10.39 0.19 2.13
N ASP A 64 11.41 -0.45 1.57
CA ASP A 64 12.59 -0.91 2.33
C ASP A 64 13.39 0.26 2.91
N GLU A 65 13.50 1.35 2.15
CA GLU A 65 14.23 2.58 2.53
C GLU A 65 13.30 3.67 3.10
N MET A 66 12.01 3.37 3.28
CA MET A 66 11.03 4.32 3.77
C MET A 66 11.17 4.51 5.30
N PRO A 67 10.98 5.73 5.85
CA PRO A 67 10.97 5.91 7.29
C PRO A 67 9.94 5.00 7.97
N GLY A 68 10.36 4.24 8.99
CA GLY A 68 9.48 3.24 9.62
C GLY A 68 8.14 3.78 10.15
N LYS A 69 8.08 5.05 10.55
CA LYS A 69 6.83 5.73 10.94
C LYS A 69 5.82 5.83 9.79
N ASP A 70 6.30 6.01 8.56
CA ASP A 70 5.47 6.12 7.37
C ASP A 70 4.99 4.72 6.94
N ILE A 71 5.86 3.71 7.03
CA ILE A 71 5.50 2.30 6.85
C ILE A 71 4.38 1.91 7.83
N ALA A 72 4.55 2.17 9.12
CA ALA A 72 3.54 1.85 10.14
C ALA A 72 2.19 2.54 9.87
N ARG A 73 2.22 3.76 9.33
CA ARG A 73 1.02 4.51 8.92
C ARG A 73 0.32 3.85 7.73
N LEU A 74 1.09 3.43 6.72
CA LEU A 74 0.59 2.71 5.54
C LEU A 74 -0.03 1.35 5.94
N GLN A 75 0.60 0.64 6.87
CA GLN A 75 0.12 -0.64 7.40
C GLN A 75 -1.19 -0.48 8.18
N SER A 76 -1.25 0.49 9.08
CA SER A 76 -2.44 0.75 9.89
C SER A 76 -3.66 1.11 9.03
N ALA A 77 -3.45 1.80 7.91
CA ALA A 77 -4.52 2.14 6.96
C ALA A 77 -5.09 0.92 6.20
N ILE A 78 -4.35 -0.18 6.14
CA ILE A 78 -4.77 -1.45 5.54
C ILE A 78 -5.46 -2.36 6.56
N GLU A 79 -4.92 -2.44 7.78
CA GLU A 79 -5.45 -3.31 8.84
C GLU A 79 -6.68 -2.74 9.55
N GLY A 80 -6.84 -1.41 9.54
CA GLY A 80 -7.97 -0.71 10.16
C GLY A 80 -9.24 -0.60 9.30
N ASN A 81 -9.25 -1.22 8.12
CA ASN A 81 -10.36 -1.28 7.16
C ASN A 81 -11.00 -2.67 7.14
#